data_AF-A0A0W1R9N5-F1
#
_entry.id   AF-A0A0W1R9N5-F1
#
_cell.length_a   1.000
_cell.length_b   1.000
_cell.length_c   1.000
_cell.angle_alpha   90.00
_cell.angle_beta   90.00
_cell.angle_gamma   90.00
#
_symmetry.space_group_name_H-M   'P 1'
#
loop_
_entity.id
_entity.type
_entity.pdbx_description
1 polymer ?
#
loop_
_entity_poly.entity_id
_entity_poly.type
_entity_poly.pdbx_seq_one_letter_code
_entity_poly.pdbx_strand_id
1 'polypeptide(L)'
;MTLLPNPRRTALIARTELRRRARAVAGDSRRAAVFAFAALGSLLPMLVLTFVAYVFGSGAADGEALSVSLARAAIVAPLVFGTFMGAARTAGSSARPDAEELLLTAVPHRDAAAGMALTEVVNVLGPFSVPLVVVGLAFAVGAGSVVAAVTVPLAALLAVTVGLFAGVVVGVGYHLAVARIALLARFRTLVSIVLFGAYMLILLSDSANSAFGAVLTAVADSPLGWYGDLAFVAFPFASTTGAVAAVVLSAVAFPALLFAHRSLTERLWFGDAVRPGSDDGDDGDESTITSTATSTGQSRLAALAGLPFVSRPTATVAAKSLRRTWRAPIQLVYVIYPVFFAIVPLQEAIAAGALSVELFVTLVVYVAWAAGAAFTLNPLGDEGAVLPVTVTTPLSGRAFVGGRALAGVLVGVPAVVLAGAAASLVSPATLPVVASVTGLGVVLVGCSTALAAGAGSAFPKFEASRVTRSRKAVMPGLAAFALYSVLFLVAALPGSVVSVGVAREFVASWLSLSPTLVLGTGLLASAALAATLAVVAGAYAARAFERYRF
;
A
#
# COMPACT_ATOMS: atom_id res chain seq x y z
N MET A 1 14.43 39.03 17.84
CA MET A 1 14.42 38.10 16.70
C MET A 1 13.00 37.59 16.48
N THR A 2 12.41 37.82 15.31
CA THR A 2 10.99 37.49 15.06
C THR A 2 10.78 35.98 15.00
N LEU A 3 9.82 35.48 15.80
CA LEU A 3 9.44 34.05 15.88
C LEU A 3 8.79 33.52 14.59
N LEU A 4 8.36 34.42 13.71
CA LEU A 4 7.62 34.12 12.48
C LEU A 4 8.55 33.86 11.29
N PRO A 5 8.19 32.93 10.40
CA PRO A 5 8.94 32.64 9.18
C PRO A 5 8.91 33.82 8.20
N ASN A 6 9.98 34.00 7.42
CA ASN A 6 10.04 35.05 6.41
C ASN A 6 9.21 34.62 5.17
N PRO A 7 8.14 35.37 4.81
CA PRO A 7 7.21 34.95 3.77
C PRO A 7 7.87 34.84 2.39
N ARG A 8 8.87 35.67 2.08
CA ARG A 8 9.58 35.63 0.80
C ARG A 8 10.40 34.35 0.64
N ARG A 9 11.09 33.93 1.71
CA ARG A 9 11.90 32.71 1.72
C ARG A 9 11.02 31.47 1.67
N THR A 10 9.97 31.43 2.49
CA THR A 10 8.94 30.39 2.48
C THR A 10 8.35 30.19 1.08
N ALA A 11 7.93 31.27 0.43
CA ALA A 11 7.37 31.23 -0.92
C ALA A 11 8.39 30.77 -1.98
N LEU A 12 9.66 31.20 -1.87
CA LEU A 12 10.72 30.78 -2.78
C LEU A 12 10.95 29.27 -2.70
N ILE A 13 11.08 28.73 -1.49
CA ILE A 13 11.25 27.28 -1.24
C ILE A 13 10.07 26.52 -1.84
N ALA A 14 8.84 26.95 -1.55
CA ALA A 14 7.65 26.29 -2.07
C ALA A 14 7.60 26.30 -3.61
N ARG A 15 7.90 27.45 -4.22
CA ARG A 15 7.96 27.58 -5.68
C ARG A 15 9.04 26.69 -6.30
N THR A 16 10.22 26.59 -5.69
CA THR A 16 11.29 25.74 -6.19
C THR A 16 10.91 24.26 -6.15
N GLU A 17 10.31 23.81 -5.05
CA GLU A 17 9.91 22.41 -4.90
C GLU A 17 8.72 22.06 -5.81
N LEU A 18 7.75 22.97 -5.97
CA LEU A 18 6.65 22.81 -6.94
C LEU A 18 7.18 22.71 -8.38
N ARG A 19 8.09 23.60 -8.79
CA ARG A 19 8.72 23.56 -10.12
C ARG A 19 9.49 22.27 -10.36
N ARG A 20 10.17 21.77 -9.33
CA ARG A 20 10.91 20.51 -9.41
C ARG A 20 9.98 19.32 -9.57
N ARG A 21 8.85 19.28 -8.84
CA ARG A 21 7.80 18.27 -9.01
C ARG A 21 7.19 18.31 -10.41
N ALA A 22 6.82 19.50 -10.88
CA ALA A 22 6.27 19.68 -12.22
C ALA A 22 7.24 19.18 -13.31
N ARG A 23 8.53 19.54 -13.21
CA ARG A 23 9.56 19.05 -14.14
C ARG A 23 9.78 17.54 -14.04
N ALA A 24 9.71 16.96 -12.83
CA ALA A 24 9.86 15.52 -12.63
C ALA A 24 8.69 14.70 -13.21
N VAL A 25 7.51 15.31 -13.38
CA VAL A 25 6.37 14.70 -14.07
C VAL A 25 6.48 14.93 -15.58
N ALA A 26 6.78 16.16 -16.01
CA ALA A 26 6.89 16.52 -17.42
C ALA A 26 8.06 15.82 -18.14
N GLY A 27 9.17 15.56 -17.44
CA GLY A 27 10.34 14.89 -17.99
C GLY A 27 10.20 13.37 -18.14
N ASP A 28 9.07 12.78 -17.73
CA ASP A 28 8.81 11.34 -17.83
C ASP A 28 7.42 11.13 -18.46
N SER A 29 7.40 10.88 -19.77
CA SER A 29 6.16 10.74 -20.55
C SER A 29 5.21 9.67 -19.98
N ARG A 30 5.76 8.63 -19.32
CA ARG A 30 4.94 7.61 -18.66
C ARG A 30 4.27 8.17 -17.42
N ARG A 31 4.98 8.93 -16.59
CA ARG A 31 4.37 9.62 -15.43
C ARG A 31 3.34 10.63 -15.87
N ALA A 32 3.63 11.43 -16.89
CA ALA A 32 2.67 12.39 -17.45
C ALA A 32 1.39 11.68 -17.93
N ALA A 33 1.52 10.57 -18.66
CA ALA A 33 0.38 9.76 -19.09
C ALA A 33 -0.41 9.17 -17.91
N VAL A 34 0.27 8.69 -16.86
CA VAL A 34 -0.40 8.19 -15.64
C VAL A 34 -1.17 9.30 -14.93
N PHE A 35 -0.61 10.50 -14.80
CA PHE A 35 -1.32 11.64 -14.22
C PHE A 35 -2.50 12.09 -15.09
N ALA A 36 -2.34 12.11 -16.41
CA ALA A 36 -3.42 12.44 -17.33
C ALA A 36 -4.57 11.41 -17.26
N PHE A 37 -4.23 10.12 -17.24
CA PHE A 37 -5.22 9.05 -17.08
C PHE A 37 -5.91 9.12 -15.70
N ALA A 38 -5.17 9.39 -14.63
CA ALA A 38 -5.75 9.57 -13.30
C ALA A 38 -6.67 10.80 -13.25
N ALA A 39 -6.30 11.90 -13.89
CA ALA A 39 -7.14 13.09 -14.02
C ALA A 39 -8.42 12.78 -14.82
N LEU A 40 -8.31 12.09 -15.96
CA LEU A 40 -9.44 11.66 -16.77
C LEU A 40 -10.36 10.71 -15.99
N GLY A 41 -9.80 9.72 -15.31
CA GLY A 41 -10.53 8.77 -14.47
C GLY A 41 -11.23 9.44 -13.29
N SER A 42 -10.70 10.56 -12.78
CA SER A 42 -11.33 11.33 -11.72
C SER A 42 -12.55 12.14 -12.18
N LEU A 43 -12.74 12.35 -13.49
CA LEU A 43 -13.89 13.10 -14.01
C LEU A 43 -15.22 12.38 -13.75
N LEU A 44 -15.27 11.04 -13.87
CA LEU A 44 -16.51 10.29 -13.65
C LEU A 44 -16.99 10.39 -12.18
N PRO A 45 -16.16 10.07 -11.16
CA PRO A 45 -16.53 10.32 -9.77
C PRO A 45 -16.88 11.78 -9.48
N MET A 46 -16.18 12.73 -10.12
CA MET A 46 -16.47 14.16 -9.96
C MET A 46 -17.86 14.51 -10.53
N LEU A 47 -18.23 13.99 -11.70
CA LEU A 47 -19.57 14.18 -12.27
C LEU A 47 -20.65 13.60 -11.37
N VAL A 48 -20.44 12.38 -10.85
CA VAL A 48 -21.37 11.74 -9.91
C VAL A 48 -21.51 12.59 -8.64
N LEU A 49 -20.40 13.04 -8.05
CA LEU A 49 -20.43 13.85 -6.83
C LEU A 49 -21.09 15.22 -7.06
N THR A 50 -20.88 15.82 -8.24
CA THR A 50 -21.52 17.08 -8.64
C THR A 50 -23.03 16.90 -8.81
N PHE A 51 -23.47 15.82 -9.45
CA PHE A 51 -24.88 15.47 -9.59
C PHE A 51 -25.53 15.19 -8.23
N VAL A 52 -24.89 14.40 -7.38
CA VAL A 52 -25.36 14.12 -6.01
C VAL A 52 -25.50 15.42 -5.22
N ALA A 53 -24.50 16.31 -5.27
CA ALA A 53 -24.56 17.60 -4.61
C ALA A 53 -25.73 18.47 -5.10
N TYR A 54 -25.97 18.51 -6.42
CA TYR A 54 -27.13 19.19 -7.00
C TYR A 54 -28.46 18.62 -6.47
N VAL A 55 -28.62 17.29 -6.44
CA VAL A 55 -29.83 16.63 -5.92
C VAL A 55 -30.05 16.91 -4.44
N PHE A 56 -28.98 16.89 -3.63
CA PHE A 56 -29.06 17.28 -2.21
C PHE A 56 -29.42 18.76 -2.05
N GLY A 57 -28.95 19.62 -2.95
CA GLY A 57 -29.32 21.03 -2.99
C GLY A 57 -30.80 21.22 -3.30
N SER A 58 -31.33 20.53 -4.32
CA SER A 58 -32.75 20.65 -4.71
C SER A 58 -33.68 20.18 -3.59
N GLY A 59 -33.36 19.06 -2.93
CA GLY A 59 -34.14 18.60 -1.77
C GLY A 59 -34.16 19.63 -0.63
N ALA A 60 -33.03 20.31 -0.38
CA ALA A 60 -32.97 21.38 0.62
C ALA A 60 -33.84 22.60 0.25
N ALA A 61 -34.00 22.92 -1.03
CA ALA A 61 -34.89 23.98 -1.51
C ALA A 61 -36.37 23.58 -1.42
N ASP A 62 -36.68 22.30 -1.67
CA ASP A 62 -38.04 21.74 -1.59
C ASP A 62 -38.53 21.55 -0.15
N GLY A 63 -37.69 21.90 0.84
CA GLY A 63 -38.02 21.78 2.26
C GLY A 63 -37.93 20.35 2.79
N GLU A 64 -37.32 19.42 2.04
CA GLU A 64 -36.92 18.14 2.61
C GLU A 64 -35.93 18.42 3.75
N ALA A 65 -36.31 18.04 4.97
CA ALA A 65 -35.54 18.38 6.15
C ALA A 65 -34.21 17.62 6.16
N LEU A 66 -33.15 18.24 5.65
CA LEU A 66 -31.79 17.86 5.98
C LEU A 66 -31.63 17.99 7.50
N SER A 67 -31.33 16.88 8.18
CA SER A 67 -31.09 16.93 9.61
C SER A 67 -29.80 17.71 9.90
N VAL A 68 -29.74 18.39 11.04
CA VAL A 68 -28.52 19.04 11.55
C VAL A 68 -27.35 18.04 11.59
N SER A 69 -27.62 16.79 11.95
CA SER A 69 -26.63 15.72 11.97
C SER A 69 -26.07 15.40 10.58
N LEU A 70 -26.90 15.38 9.53
CA LEU A 70 -26.46 15.12 8.16
C LEU A 70 -25.65 16.30 7.61
N ALA A 71 -26.08 17.53 7.88
CA ALA A 71 -25.38 18.74 7.53
C ALA A 71 -23.97 18.80 8.16
N ARG A 72 -23.86 18.48 9.45
CA ARG A 72 -22.57 18.40 10.15
C ARG A 72 -21.73 17.21 9.72
N ALA A 73 -22.35 16.06 9.43
CA ALA A 73 -21.64 14.88 8.94
C ALA A 73 -21.07 15.06 7.53
N ALA A 74 -21.69 15.91 6.68
CA ALA A 74 -21.22 16.17 5.32
C ALA A 74 -19.77 16.70 5.27
N ILE A 75 -19.30 17.39 6.32
CA ILE A 75 -17.92 17.91 6.37
C ILE A 75 -16.88 16.84 6.74
N VAL A 76 -17.30 15.67 7.20
CA VAL A 76 -16.38 14.58 7.53
C VAL A 76 -15.58 14.17 6.31
N ALA A 77 -16.22 14.10 5.13
CA ALA A 77 -15.57 13.71 3.89
C ALA A 77 -14.38 14.62 3.52
N PRO A 78 -14.52 15.95 3.38
CA PRO A 78 -13.39 16.83 3.09
C PRO A 78 -12.32 16.82 4.20
N LEU A 79 -12.72 16.74 5.47
CA LEU A 79 -11.78 16.69 6.60
C LEU A 79 -10.93 15.42 6.60
N VAL A 80 -11.57 14.25 6.47
CA VAL A 80 -10.92 12.94 6.41
C VAL A 80 -10.06 12.85 5.16
N PHE A 81 -10.55 13.33 4.01
CA PHE A 81 -9.77 13.40 2.78
C PHE A 81 -8.48 14.22 2.97
N GLY A 82 -8.58 15.43 3.52
CA GLY A 82 -7.42 16.28 3.82
C GLY A 82 -6.44 15.57 4.76
N THR A 83 -6.94 15.04 5.87
CA THR A 83 -6.13 14.33 6.90
C THR A 83 -5.43 13.12 6.33
N PHE A 84 -6.15 12.27 5.61
CA PHE A 84 -5.60 11.10 4.95
C PHE A 84 -4.53 11.49 3.93
N MET A 85 -4.81 12.46 3.06
CA MET A 85 -3.85 12.91 2.05
C MET A 85 -2.59 13.50 2.67
N GLY A 86 -2.72 14.31 3.73
CA GLY A 86 -1.58 14.86 4.47
C GLY A 86 -0.73 13.76 5.11
N ALA A 87 -1.37 12.83 5.81
CA ALA A 87 -0.70 11.74 6.49
C ALA A 87 -0.05 10.77 5.50
N ALA A 88 -0.77 10.31 4.49
CA ALA A 88 -0.28 9.36 3.49
C ALA A 88 0.90 9.92 2.69
N ARG A 89 0.84 11.19 2.27
CA ARG A 89 1.95 11.83 1.54
C ARG A 89 3.18 12.02 2.43
N THR A 90 2.98 12.40 3.68
CA THR A 90 4.07 12.61 4.63
C THR A 90 4.72 11.29 5.04
N ALA A 91 3.91 10.28 5.38
CA ALA A 91 4.35 8.92 5.70
C ALA A 91 5.04 8.23 4.52
N GLY A 92 4.56 8.46 3.29
CA GLY A 92 5.17 7.98 2.05
C GLY A 92 6.45 8.70 1.64
N SER A 93 6.79 9.80 2.31
CA SER A 93 8.05 10.54 2.17
C SER A 93 8.98 10.26 3.35
N SER A 94 10.24 10.71 3.28
CA SER A 94 11.18 10.66 4.41
C SER A 94 10.86 11.71 5.49
N ALA A 95 9.82 12.55 5.27
CA ALA A 95 9.55 13.77 6.04
C ALA A 95 10.78 14.68 6.20
N ARG A 96 11.75 14.56 5.28
CA ARG A 96 12.96 15.36 5.17
C ARG A 96 13.01 16.01 3.79
N PRO A 97 13.53 17.25 3.68
CA PRO A 97 13.66 17.91 2.39
C PRO A 97 14.67 17.17 1.49
N ASP A 98 14.42 17.21 0.20
CA ASP A 98 15.39 16.73 -0.78
C ASP A 98 16.58 17.70 -0.81
N ALA A 99 17.81 17.17 -0.85
CA ALA A 99 19.05 17.93 -0.64
C ALA A 99 19.10 18.62 0.74
N GLU A 100 18.77 17.85 1.78
CA GLU A 100 18.76 18.25 3.20
C GLU A 100 19.99 19.07 3.60
N GLU A 101 21.18 18.61 3.24
CA GLU A 101 22.45 19.27 3.57
C GLU A 101 22.55 20.71 3.05
N LEU A 102 22.07 20.97 1.83
CA LEU A 102 22.09 22.32 1.24
C LEU A 102 20.98 23.20 1.82
N LEU A 103 19.79 22.64 2.05
CA LEU A 103 18.64 23.42 2.50
C LEU A 103 18.75 23.82 3.97
N LEU A 104 19.23 22.92 4.83
CA LEU A 104 19.35 23.15 6.28
C LEU A 104 20.57 24.02 6.64
N THR A 105 21.56 24.15 5.76
CA THR A 105 22.71 25.06 5.95
C THR A 105 22.46 26.45 5.37
N ALA A 106 21.68 26.57 4.29
CA ALA A 106 21.47 27.85 3.60
C ALA A 106 20.34 28.71 4.19
N VAL A 107 19.35 28.11 4.86
CA VAL A 107 18.11 28.79 5.28
C VAL A 107 17.75 28.41 6.73
N PRO A 108 17.22 29.34 7.55
CA PRO A 108 16.72 28.99 8.89
C PRO A 108 15.64 27.90 8.84
N HIS A 109 15.70 26.94 9.77
CA HIS A 109 14.74 25.83 9.93
C HIS A 109 13.27 26.24 9.79
N ARG A 110 12.89 27.36 10.43
CA ARG A 110 11.50 27.86 10.40
C ARG A 110 11.00 28.20 8.99
N ASP A 111 11.86 28.76 8.14
CA ASP A 111 11.49 29.15 6.77
C ASP A 111 11.43 27.89 5.88
N ALA A 112 12.34 26.94 6.10
CA ALA A 112 12.34 25.64 5.44
C ALA A 112 11.09 24.80 5.77
N ALA A 113 10.76 24.64 7.06
CA ALA A 113 9.58 23.91 7.51
C ALA A 113 8.29 24.55 6.99
N ALA A 114 8.16 25.88 7.07
CA ALA A 114 7.02 26.60 6.52
C ALA A 114 6.92 26.44 4.99
N GLY A 115 8.05 26.50 4.27
CA GLY A 115 8.08 26.33 2.82
C GLY A 115 7.68 24.92 2.37
N MET A 116 8.10 23.90 3.12
CA MET A 116 7.71 22.51 2.88
C MET A 116 6.23 22.26 3.18
N ALA A 117 5.71 22.82 4.28
CA ALA A 117 4.28 22.75 4.60
C ALA A 117 3.43 23.43 3.50
N LEU A 118 3.81 24.66 3.10
CA LEU A 118 3.14 25.38 2.01
C LEU A 118 3.17 24.59 0.70
N THR A 119 4.28 23.90 0.42
CA THR A 119 4.39 23.04 -0.75
C THR A 119 3.33 21.93 -0.72
N GLU A 120 3.15 21.22 0.39
CA GLU A 120 2.13 20.17 0.45
C GLU A 120 0.72 20.73 0.34
N VAL A 121 0.45 21.89 0.96
CA VAL A 121 -0.82 22.60 0.82
C VAL A 121 -1.13 22.90 -0.64
N VAL A 122 -0.22 23.52 -1.37
CA VAL A 122 -0.43 23.86 -2.79
C VAL A 122 -0.57 22.62 -3.66
N ASN A 123 0.15 21.53 -3.37
CA ASN A 123 0.07 20.30 -4.15
C ASN A 123 -1.25 19.55 -3.97
N VAL A 124 -1.90 19.67 -2.80
CA VAL A 124 -3.19 19.03 -2.55
C VAL A 124 -4.33 20.00 -2.90
N LEU A 125 -4.36 21.20 -2.34
CA LEU A 125 -5.43 22.15 -2.65
C LEU A 125 -5.42 22.60 -4.10
N GLY A 126 -4.28 22.68 -4.78
CA GLY A 126 -4.20 23.09 -6.18
C GLY A 126 -5.14 22.28 -7.08
N PRO A 127 -4.92 20.97 -7.27
CA PRO A 127 -5.78 20.14 -8.12
C PRO A 127 -7.17 19.87 -7.53
N PHE A 128 -7.33 19.83 -6.20
CA PHE A 128 -8.60 19.45 -5.57
C PHE A 128 -9.53 20.62 -5.24
N SER A 129 -9.05 21.87 -5.28
CA SER A 129 -9.89 23.06 -5.03
C SER A 129 -10.97 23.24 -6.08
N VAL A 130 -10.65 23.04 -7.37
CA VAL A 130 -11.63 23.17 -8.46
C VAL A 130 -12.77 22.16 -8.31
N PRO A 131 -12.54 20.85 -8.16
CA PRO A 131 -13.61 19.89 -7.87
C PRO A 131 -14.45 20.28 -6.66
N LEU A 132 -13.82 20.71 -5.57
CA LEU A 132 -14.52 21.06 -4.34
C LEU A 132 -15.43 22.28 -4.50
N VAL A 133 -14.96 23.29 -5.24
CA VAL A 133 -15.75 24.47 -5.60
C VAL A 133 -16.89 24.08 -6.54
N VAL A 134 -16.64 23.27 -7.56
CA VAL A 134 -17.69 22.80 -8.50
C VAL A 134 -18.79 22.04 -7.77
N VAL A 135 -18.43 21.13 -6.86
CA VAL A 135 -19.39 20.38 -6.05
C VAL A 135 -20.21 21.31 -5.14
N GLY A 136 -19.57 22.28 -4.48
CA GLY A 136 -20.28 23.25 -3.63
C GLY A 136 -21.18 24.20 -4.44
N LEU A 137 -20.76 24.61 -5.64
CA LEU A 137 -21.59 25.39 -6.55
C LEU A 137 -22.77 24.58 -7.08
N ALA A 138 -22.60 23.30 -7.40
CA ALA A 138 -23.69 22.44 -7.83
C ALA A 138 -24.76 22.28 -6.74
N PHE A 139 -24.35 22.12 -5.47
CA PHE A 139 -25.26 22.16 -4.34
C PHE A 139 -26.02 23.50 -4.27
N ALA A 140 -25.30 24.63 -4.39
CA ALA A 140 -25.92 25.94 -4.33
C ALA A 140 -26.91 26.23 -5.47
N VAL A 141 -26.60 25.73 -6.68
CA VAL A 141 -27.49 25.78 -7.84
C VAL A 141 -28.75 24.94 -7.59
N GLY A 142 -28.59 23.71 -7.07
CA GLY A 142 -29.73 22.88 -6.69
C GLY A 142 -30.59 23.57 -5.62
N ALA A 143 -29.96 24.20 -4.62
CA ALA A 143 -30.64 24.86 -3.53
C ALA A 143 -31.17 26.27 -3.83
N GLY A 144 -30.89 26.82 -5.02
CA GLY A 144 -31.26 28.19 -5.38
C GLY A 144 -30.68 29.28 -4.48
N SER A 145 -29.53 29.05 -3.82
CA SER A 145 -28.99 29.93 -2.77
C SER A 145 -27.63 30.54 -3.14
N VAL A 146 -27.59 31.87 -3.30
CA VAL A 146 -26.35 32.64 -3.54
C VAL A 146 -25.41 32.59 -2.34
N VAL A 147 -25.96 32.52 -1.12
CA VAL A 147 -25.16 32.39 0.11
C VAL A 147 -24.46 31.03 0.12
N ALA A 148 -25.18 29.95 -0.17
CA ALA A 148 -24.63 28.60 -0.25
C ALA A 148 -23.51 28.47 -1.30
N ALA A 149 -23.59 29.24 -2.39
CA ALA A 149 -22.57 29.27 -3.44
C ALA A 149 -21.19 29.73 -2.94
N VAL A 150 -21.15 30.49 -1.84
CA VAL A 150 -19.90 30.93 -1.20
C VAL A 150 -19.57 30.06 0.00
N THR A 151 -20.57 29.80 0.87
CA THR A 151 -20.35 29.20 2.18
C THR A 151 -20.01 27.72 2.10
N VAL A 152 -20.62 26.95 1.18
CA VAL A 152 -20.35 25.52 1.00
C VAL A 152 -18.93 25.28 0.49
N PRO A 153 -18.47 25.91 -0.62
CA PRO A 153 -17.07 25.80 -1.04
C PRO A 153 -16.08 26.27 0.03
N LEU A 154 -16.37 27.39 0.71
CA LEU A 154 -15.50 27.94 1.74
C LEU A 154 -15.33 26.97 2.92
N ALA A 155 -16.43 26.45 3.45
CA ALA A 155 -16.40 25.48 4.55
C ALA A 155 -15.62 24.23 4.15
N ALA A 156 -15.86 23.70 2.95
CA ALA A 156 -15.16 22.54 2.44
C ALA A 156 -13.66 22.80 2.28
N LEU A 157 -13.26 23.94 1.71
CA LEU A 157 -11.85 24.32 1.55
C LEU A 157 -11.15 24.48 2.91
N LEU A 158 -11.81 25.12 3.88
CA LEU A 158 -11.27 25.26 5.23
C LEU A 158 -11.09 23.89 5.90
N ALA A 159 -12.10 23.02 5.84
CA ALA A 159 -12.04 21.68 6.40
C ALA A 159 -10.93 20.82 5.76
N VAL A 160 -10.81 20.83 4.43
CA VAL A 160 -9.70 20.15 3.73
C VAL A 160 -8.35 20.70 4.18
N THR A 161 -8.22 22.03 4.31
CA THR A 161 -6.94 22.65 4.69
C THR A 161 -6.56 22.28 6.13
N VAL A 162 -7.49 22.37 7.08
CA VAL A 162 -7.25 21.97 8.49
C VAL A 162 -6.92 20.49 8.57
N GLY A 163 -7.71 19.65 7.92
CA GLY A 163 -7.44 18.21 7.83
C GLY A 163 -6.06 17.93 7.25
N LEU A 164 -5.68 18.60 6.15
CA LEU A 164 -4.38 18.44 5.52
C LEU A 164 -3.22 18.75 6.47
N PHE A 165 -3.27 19.87 7.18
CA PHE A 165 -2.25 20.22 8.16
C PHE A 165 -2.21 19.22 9.32
N ALA A 166 -3.36 18.78 9.82
CA ALA A 166 -3.44 17.75 10.86
C ALA A 166 -2.80 16.44 10.39
N GLY A 167 -3.11 16.00 9.17
CA GLY A 167 -2.51 14.84 8.52
C GLY A 167 -0.99 14.94 8.39
N VAL A 168 -0.47 16.10 7.97
CA VAL A 168 0.97 16.33 7.89
C VAL A 168 1.63 16.25 9.27
N VAL A 169 1.04 16.86 10.30
CA VAL A 169 1.53 16.79 11.68
C VAL A 169 1.56 15.34 12.17
N VAL A 170 0.48 14.58 11.94
CA VAL A 170 0.40 13.14 12.25
C VAL A 170 1.49 12.35 11.53
N GLY A 171 1.72 12.63 10.24
CA GLY A 171 2.75 11.96 9.45
C GLY A 171 4.18 12.24 9.93
N VAL A 172 4.50 13.48 10.31
CA VAL A 172 5.80 13.82 10.91
C VAL A 172 5.93 13.19 12.29
N GLY A 173 4.86 13.21 13.09
CA GLY A 173 4.80 12.55 14.40
C GLY A 173 5.07 11.05 14.30
N TYR A 174 4.53 10.37 13.28
CA TYR A 174 4.82 8.97 12.97
C TYR A 174 6.32 8.75 12.72
N HIS A 175 6.95 9.57 11.86
CA HIS A 175 8.39 9.44 11.60
C HIS A 175 9.24 9.71 12.84
N LEU A 176 8.84 10.68 13.67
CA LEU A 176 9.51 10.95 14.94
C LEU A 176 9.37 9.79 15.93
N ALA A 177 8.18 9.22 16.05
CA ALA A 177 7.93 8.06 16.91
C ALA A 177 8.77 6.85 16.46
N VAL A 178 8.84 6.60 15.14
CA VAL A 178 9.69 5.54 14.58
C VAL A 178 11.18 5.83 14.81
N ALA A 179 11.61 7.09 14.80
CA ALA A 179 13.01 7.47 15.03
C ALA A 179 13.41 7.44 16.52
N ARG A 180 12.48 7.64 17.45
CA ARG A 180 12.76 7.80 18.88
C ARG A 180 12.37 6.60 19.73
N ILE A 181 11.37 5.83 19.34
CA ILE A 181 10.88 4.68 20.13
C ILE A 181 11.56 3.42 19.61
N ALA A 182 12.54 2.91 20.35
CA ALA A 182 13.32 1.72 19.98
C ALA A 182 12.42 0.51 19.65
N LEU A 183 11.33 0.32 20.41
CA LEU A 183 10.36 -0.75 20.19
C LEU A 183 9.64 -0.60 18.85
N LEU A 184 9.17 0.61 18.51
CA LEU A 184 8.48 0.88 17.26
C LEU A 184 9.44 0.83 16.07
N ALA A 185 10.69 1.28 16.24
CA ALA A 185 11.75 1.14 15.24
C ALA A 185 12.04 -0.34 14.95
N ARG A 186 12.18 -1.15 16.02
CA ARG A 186 12.45 -2.59 15.94
C ARG A 186 11.31 -3.37 15.31
N PHE A 187 10.07 -3.03 15.66
CA PHE A 187 8.87 -3.74 15.22
C PHE A 187 8.06 -3.00 14.15
N ARG A 188 8.64 -2.00 13.47
CA ARG A 188 7.92 -1.17 12.50
C ARG A 188 7.14 -1.98 11.47
N THR A 189 7.77 -3.01 10.90
CA THR A 189 7.13 -3.90 9.93
C THR A 189 5.97 -4.67 10.55
N LEU A 190 6.13 -5.20 11.77
CA LEU A 190 5.05 -5.92 12.46
C LEU A 190 3.89 -4.99 12.81
N VAL A 191 4.17 -3.79 13.33
CA VAL A 191 3.15 -2.79 13.63
C VAL A 191 2.39 -2.39 12.36
N SER A 192 3.09 -2.20 11.24
CA SER A 192 2.43 -1.93 9.94
C SER A 192 1.57 -3.11 9.47
N ILE A 193 2.03 -4.35 9.64
CA ILE A 193 1.25 -5.56 9.29
C ILE A 193 0.01 -5.67 10.17
N VAL A 194 0.15 -5.47 11.49
CA VAL A 194 -0.97 -5.53 12.45
C VAL A 194 -1.98 -4.42 12.18
N LEU A 195 -1.51 -3.19 11.95
CA LEU A 195 -2.39 -2.06 11.64
C LEU A 195 -3.11 -2.27 10.31
N PHE A 196 -2.41 -2.77 9.29
CA PHE A 196 -3.01 -3.12 8.01
C PHE A 196 -4.04 -4.26 8.17
N GLY A 197 -3.71 -5.30 8.95
CA GLY A 197 -4.62 -6.40 9.25
C GLY A 197 -5.86 -5.93 10.01
N ALA A 198 -5.72 -5.06 11.00
CA ALA A 198 -6.84 -4.46 11.73
C ALA A 198 -7.70 -3.57 10.82
N TYR A 199 -7.08 -2.74 9.98
CA TYR A 199 -7.77 -1.94 8.98
C TYR A 199 -8.54 -2.82 7.99
N MET A 200 -7.92 -3.89 7.48
CA MET A 200 -8.58 -4.87 6.61
C MET A 200 -9.73 -5.57 7.34
N LEU A 201 -9.56 -6.00 8.59
CA LEU A 201 -10.62 -6.65 9.36
C LEU A 201 -11.84 -5.75 9.53
N ILE A 202 -11.62 -4.46 9.86
CA ILE A 202 -12.70 -3.47 9.93
C ILE A 202 -13.37 -3.36 8.56
N LEU A 203 -12.59 -3.14 7.50
CA LEU A 203 -13.08 -2.97 6.13
C LEU A 203 -13.87 -4.18 5.62
N LEU A 204 -13.48 -5.39 6.04
CA LEU A 204 -14.08 -6.65 5.62
C LEU A 204 -15.30 -7.05 6.47
N SER A 205 -15.59 -6.32 7.54
CA SER A 205 -16.70 -6.62 8.46
C SER A 205 -17.83 -5.61 8.32
N ASP A 206 -19.04 -6.00 8.69
CA ASP A 206 -20.17 -5.06 8.82
C ASP A 206 -19.94 -3.98 9.89
N SER A 207 -18.92 -4.19 10.75
CA SER A 207 -18.47 -3.17 11.70
C SER A 207 -17.90 -1.93 11.03
N ALA A 208 -17.52 -2.00 9.75
CA ALA A 208 -17.20 -0.81 8.97
C ALA A 208 -18.37 0.17 9.01
N ASN A 209 -19.60 -0.29 8.73
CA ASN A 209 -20.76 0.59 8.63
C ASN A 209 -21.13 1.19 10.00
N SER A 210 -21.04 0.40 11.08
CA SER A 210 -21.30 0.89 12.44
C SER A 210 -20.18 1.80 12.98
N ALA A 211 -18.91 1.49 12.69
CA ALA A 211 -17.77 2.32 13.05
C ALA A 211 -17.78 3.64 12.27
N PHE A 212 -18.08 3.60 10.97
CA PHE A 212 -18.24 4.81 10.17
C PHE A 212 -19.41 5.65 10.70
N GLY A 213 -20.55 5.04 11.02
CA GLY A 213 -21.67 5.74 11.66
C GLY A 213 -21.26 6.42 12.97
N ALA A 214 -20.59 5.70 13.87
CA ALA A 214 -20.12 6.26 15.15
C ALA A 214 -19.11 7.41 14.95
N VAL A 215 -18.20 7.30 13.98
CA VAL A 215 -17.25 8.37 13.64
C VAL A 215 -17.97 9.58 13.06
N LEU A 216 -18.95 9.37 12.16
CA LEU A 216 -19.75 10.45 11.60
C LEU A 216 -20.50 11.21 12.69
N THR A 217 -21.13 10.50 13.63
CA THR A 217 -21.81 11.11 14.79
C THR A 217 -20.81 11.84 15.69
N ALA A 218 -19.69 11.22 16.06
CA ALA A 218 -18.68 11.83 16.91
C ALA A 218 -18.10 13.11 16.29
N VAL A 219 -17.86 13.14 14.98
CA VAL A 219 -17.40 14.35 14.28
C VAL A 219 -18.50 15.40 14.22
N ALA A 220 -19.73 15.01 13.91
CA ALA A 220 -20.88 15.92 13.87
C ALA A 220 -21.16 16.59 15.22
N ASP A 221 -20.92 15.89 16.32
CA ASP A 221 -21.11 16.41 17.68
C ASP A 221 -19.89 17.20 18.20
N SER A 222 -18.75 17.08 17.52
CA SER A 222 -17.52 17.80 17.89
C SER A 222 -17.47 19.22 17.31
N PRO A 223 -16.51 20.07 17.74
CA PRO A 223 -16.21 21.34 17.09
C PRO A 223 -15.94 21.26 15.58
N LEU A 224 -15.58 20.08 15.06
CA LEU A 224 -15.40 19.87 13.61
C LEU A 224 -16.75 19.83 12.87
N GLY A 225 -17.86 19.53 13.54
CA GLY A 225 -19.20 19.61 12.98
C GLY A 225 -19.63 21.03 12.66
N TRP A 226 -19.06 22.04 13.32
CA TRP A 226 -19.36 23.46 13.07
C TRP A 226 -19.04 23.91 11.64
N TYR A 227 -18.13 23.23 10.94
CA TYR A 227 -17.92 23.49 9.52
C TYR A 227 -19.15 23.15 8.66
N GLY A 228 -19.98 22.19 9.08
CA GLY A 228 -21.29 21.98 8.47
C GLY A 228 -22.24 23.15 8.73
N ASP A 229 -22.23 23.70 9.96
CA ASP A 229 -23.00 24.91 10.28
C ASP A 229 -22.55 26.10 9.42
N LEU A 230 -21.24 26.23 9.12
CA LEU A 230 -20.73 27.23 8.16
C LEU A 230 -21.19 26.95 6.74
N ALA A 231 -21.10 25.71 6.26
CA ALA A 231 -21.49 25.34 4.90
C ALA A 231 -22.96 25.70 4.62
N PHE A 232 -23.84 25.38 5.57
CA PHE A 232 -25.28 25.48 5.43
C PHE A 232 -25.89 26.68 6.16
N VAL A 233 -25.11 27.70 6.49
CA VAL A 233 -25.58 28.89 7.24
C VAL A 233 -26.77 29.62 6.57
N ALA A 234 -26.97 29.40 5.26
CA ALA A 234 -28.09 29.92 4.50
C ALA A 234 -29.44 29.25 4.84
N PHE A 235 -29.44 28.16 5.60
CA PHE A 235 -30.61 27.34 5.87
C PHE A 235 -31.01 27.36 7.36
N PRO A 236 -32.30 27.23 7.69
CA PRO A 236 -32.81 27.39 9.05
C PRO A 236 -32.27 26.37 10.07
N PHE A 237 -31.82 25.21 9.61
CA PHE A 237 -31.30 24.15 10.47
C PHE A 237 -29.85 24.39 10.91
N ALA A 238 -29.12 25.31 10.28
CA ALA A 238 -27.72 25.57 10.61
C ALA A 238 -27.58 26.62 11.72
N SER A 239 -26.61 26.43 12.61
CA SER A 239 -26.34 27.39 13.68
C SER A 239 -25.42 28.52 13.18
N THR A 240 -25.89 29.78 13.20
CA THR A 240 -25.03 30.95 12.91
C THR A 240 -23.84 31.04 13.88
N THR A 241 -24.05 30.67 15.15
CA THR A 241 -22.97 30.61 16.15
C THR A 241 -21.95 29.52 15.80
N GLY A 242 -22.43 28.36 15.34
CA GLY A 242 -21.57 27.29 14.81
C GLY A 242 -20.75 27.76 13.60
N ALA A 243 -21.38 28.47 12.66
CA ALA A 243 -20.69 29.02 11.48
C ALA A 243 -19.54 29.95 11.86
N VAL A 244 -19.75 30.88 12.80
CA VAL A 244 -18.69 31.77 13.32
C VAL A 244 -17.63 30.95 14.05
N ALA A 245 -18.04 29.98 14.87
CA ALA A 245 -17.11 29.12 15.60
C ALA A 245 -16.20 28.31 14.66
N ALA A 246 -16.66 27.88 13.48
CA ALA A 246 -15.84 27.20 12.48
C ALA A 246 -14.75 28.11 11.88
N VAL A 247 -15.06 29.39 11.65
CA VAL A 247 -14.07 30.38 11.17
C VAL A 247 -13.02 30.62 12.23
N VAL A 248 -13.44 30.83 13.49
CA VAL A 248 -12.53 31.00 14.63
C VAL A 248 -11.67 29.76 14.85
N LEU A 249 -12.27 28.57 14.80
CA LEU A 249 -11.57 27.29 14.91
C LEU A 249 -10.49 27.16 13.83
N SER A 250 -10.79 27.53 12.58
CA SER A 250 -9.81 27.54 11.50
C SER A 250 -8.66 28.51 11.77
N ALA A 251 -8.99 29.75 12.19
CA ALA A 251 -8.01 30.79 12.49
C ALA A 251 -7.05 30.38 13.62
N VAL A 252 -7.50 29.58 14.59
CA VAL A 252 -6.68 29.04 15.69
C VAL A 252 -5.96 27.76 15.30
N ALA A 253 -6.62 26.86 14.57
CA ALA A 253 -6.07 25.56 14.17
C ALA A 253 -4.86 25.70 13.23
N PHE A 254 -4.90 26.62 12.26
CA PHE A 254 -3.80 26.82 11.33
C PHE A 254 -2.46 27.17 12.00
N PRO A 255 -2.36 28.24 12.83
CA PRO A 255 -1.11 28.55 13.51
C PRO A 255 -0.68 27.46 14.50
N ALA A 256 -1.63 26.82 15.19
CA ALA A 256 -1.33 25.72 16.11
C ALA A 256 -0.73 24.50 15.40
N LEU A 257 -1.31 24.08 14.28
CA LEU A 257 -0.82 22.97 13.48
C LEU A 257 0.51 23.30 12.80
N LEU A 258 0.70 24.54 12.33
CA LEU A 258 1.98 24.99 11.77
C LEU A 258 3.08 25.00 12.84
N PHE A 259 2.76 25.44 14.05
CA PHE A 259 3.66 25.37 15.20
C PHE A 259 4.01 23.93 15.56
N ALA A 260 3.02 23.03 15.64
CA ALA A 260 3.23 21.62 15.88
C ALA A 260 4.12 20.98 14.81
N HIS A 261 3.85 21.28 13.52
CA HIS A 261 4.67 20.81 12.41
C HIS A 261 6.13 21.27 12.54
N ARG A 262 6.36 22.56 12.83
CA ARG A 262 7.70 23.11 13.06
C ARG A 262 8.41 22.42 14.21
N SER A 263 7.73 22.25 15.35
CA SER A 263 8.33 21.64 16.55
C SER A 263 8.69 20.17 16.30
N LEU A 264 7.82 19.42 15.63
CA LEU A 264 8.07 18.01 15.31
C LEU A 264 9.18 17.85 14.28
N THR A 265 9.22 18.70 13.24
CA THR A 265 10.29 18.68 12.24
C THR A 265 11.65 19.07 12.83
N GLU A 266 11.69 20.01 13.77
CA GLU A 266 12.92 20.35 14.50
C GLU A 266 13.48 19.13 15.23
N ARG A 267 12.63 18.43 15.98
CA ARG A 267 12.99 17.22 16.73
C ARG A 267 13.38 16.04 15.82
N LEU A 268 12.86 16.00 14.59
CA LEU A 268 13.10 14.94 13.62
C LEU A 268 14.35 15.18 12.76
N TRP A 269 14.62 16.42 12.37
CA TRP A 269 15.74 16.78 11.49
C TRP A 269 17.04 16.90 12.28
N PHE A 270 16.99 17.51 13.47
CA PHE A 270 18.17 17.74 14.31
C PHE A 270 18.29 16.74 15.47
N GLY A 271 17.39 15.77 15.55
CA GLY A 271 17.42 14.74 16.57
C GLY A 271 18.25 13.53 16.17
N ASP A 272 19.07 13.02 17.09
CA ASP A 272 19.65 11.70 16.94
C ASP A 272 18.57 10.62 17.00
N ALA A 273 18.55 9.78 15.96
CA ALA A 273 17.67 8.64 15.88
C ALA A 273 18.24 7.50 16.73
N VAL A 274 17.38 6.83 17.49
CA VAL A 274 17.77 5.63 18.24
C VAL A 274 18.18 4.56 17.22
N ARG A 275 19.46 4.20 17.22
CA ARG A 275 19.99 3.07 16.47
C ARG A 275 19.74 1.82 17.30
N PRO A 276 18.80 0.92 16.91
CA PRO A 276 18.63 -0.34 17.62
C PRO A 276 19.84 -1.22 17.27
N GLY A 277 20.89 -1.18 18.10
CA GLY A 277 22.07 -2.04 17.96
C GLY A 277 23.44 -1.44 18.28
N SER A 278 23.56 -0.18 18.74
CA SER A 278 24.81 0.35 19.29
C SER A 278 24.56 0.80 20.72
N ASP A 279 24.84 -0.09 21.67
CA ASP A 279 25.26 0.34 23.01
C ASP A 279 26.58 1.06 22.83
N ASP A 280 26.53 2.38 22.61
CA ASP A 280 27.65 3.27 22.85
C ASP A 280 27.28 4.10 24.09
N GLY A 281 27.39 3.43 25.24
CA GLY A 281 27.77 4.09 26.48
C GLY A 281 29.28 4.04 26.55
N ASP A 282 29.92 5.18 26.29
CA ASP A 282 31.33 5.41 26.55
C ASP A 282 31.57 5.26 28.07
N ASP A 283 32.25 4.18 28.46
CA ASP A 283 33.24 4.14 29.53
C ASP A 283 33.88 2.75 29.53
N GLY A 284 35.21 2.72 29.37
CA GLY A 284 35.98 1.50 29.12
C GLY A 284 35.92 0.48 30.25
N ASP A 285 35.68 -0.78 29.88
CA ASP A 285 36.49 -1.88 30.39
C ASP A 285 36.41 -3.10 29.47
N GLU A 286 37.56 -3.67 29.22
CA GLU A 286 37.80 -4.82 28.36
C GLU A 286 37.40 -6.10 29.12
N SER A 287 36.15 -6.57 29.00
CA SER A 287 35.83 -7.98 29.30
C SER A 287 34.53 -8.49 28.66
N THR A 288 34.70 -9.46 27.76
CA THR A 288 33.83 -10.61 27.48
C THR A 288 32.32 -10.45 27.72
N ILE A 289 31.58 -9.87 26.76
CA ILE A 289 30.10 -9.94 26.74
C ILE A 289 29.60 -10.78 25.56
N THR A 290 28.97 -11.87 25.96
CA THR A 290 28.41 -13.00 25.20
C THR A 290 27.47 -12.62 24.05
N SER A 291 27.83 -13.14 22.86
CA SER A 291 27.11 -13.16 21.59
C SER A 291 25.79 -13.94 21.59
N THR A 292 24.74 -13.50 22.28
CA THR A 292 23.45 -14.23 22.35
C THR A 292 22.33 -13.68 21.45
N ALA A 293 22.38 -12.42 21.00
CA ALA A 293 21.31 -11.85 20.16
C ALA A 293 21.56 -11.97 18.64
N THR A 294 22.82 -11.87 18.19
CA THR A 294 23.22 -11.97 16.77
C THR A 294 23.26 -13.43 16.29
N SER A 295 23.42 -14.37 17.21
CA SER A 295 23.56 -15.81 16.94
C SER A 295 22.25 -16.49 16.53
N THR A 296 21.09 -16.07 17.04
CA THR A 296 19.81 -16.75 16.76
C THR A 296 19.29 -16.55 15.33
N GLY A 297 19.44 -15.35 14.76
CA GLY A 297 19.04 -15.05 13.38
C GLY A 297 19.97 -15.67 12.32
N GLN A 298 21.28 -15.68 12.60
CA GLN A 298 22.26 -16.43 11.79
C GLN A 298 22.06 -17.94 11.93
N SER A 299 21.75 -18.45 13.13
CA SER A 299 21.48 -19.86 13.38
C SER A 299 20.25 -20.39 12.63
N ARG A 300 19.13 -19.65 12.62
CA ARG A 300 17.92 -20.05 11.88
C ARG A 300 18.10 -20.05 10.36
N LEU A 301 18.89 -19.11 9.82
CA LEU A 301 19.20 -19.06 8.38
C LEU A 301 20.32 -20.03 8.00
N ALA A 302 21.25 -20.33 8.92
CA ALA A 302 22.24 -21.38 8.77
C ALA A 302 21.59 -22.77 8.73
N ALA A 303 20.46 -22.97 9.43
CA ALA A 303 19.67 -24.20 9.34
C ALA A 303 19.20 -24.51 7.91
N LEU A 304 19.02 -23.49 7.04
CA LEU A 304 18.70 -23.71 5.62
C LEU A 304 19.80 -24.46 4.88
N ALA A 305 21.06 -24.27 5.27
CA ALA A 305 22.21 -24.97 4.69
C ALA A 305 22.34 -26.41 5.23
N GLY A 306 21.61 -26.76 6.30
CA GLY A 306 21.52 -28.11 6.85
C GLY A 306 20.35 -28.92 6.28
N LEU A 307 19.49 -28.32 5.44
CA LEU A 307 18.41 -29.04 4.78
C LEU A 307 18.98 -30.06 3.79
N PRO A 308 18.48 -31.31 3.78
CA PRO A 308 18.89 -32.28 2.78
C PRO A 308 18.59 -31.73 1.39
N PHE A 309 19.51 -31.94 0.44
CA PHE A 309 19.40 -31.51 -0.96
C PHE A 309 19.53 -29.99 -1.23
N VAL A 310 19.81 -29.16 -0.22
CA VAL A 310 20.07 -27.72 -0.40
C VAL A 310 21.57 -27.44 -0.28
N SER A 311 22.20 -26.97 -1.35
CA SER A 311 23.61 -26.58 -1.30
C SER A 311 23.81 -25.27 -0.53
N ARG A 312 24.99 -25.09 0.09
CA ARG A 312 25.35 -23.85 0.81
C ARG A 312 25.15 -22.57 -0.02
N PRO A 313 25.52 -22.52 -1.32
CA PRO A 313 25.26 -21.33 -2.14
C PRO A 313 23.77 -21.02 -2.30
N THR A 314 22.94 -22.05 -2.56
CA THR A 314 21.47 -21.92 -2.67
C THR A 314 20.87 -21.39 -1.36
N ALA A 315 21.26 -21.95 -0.22
CA ALA A 315 20.80 -21.49 1.10
C ALA A 315 21.21 -20.05 1.40
N THR A 316 22.42 -19.65 1.00
CA THR A 316 22.93 -18.29 1.20
C THR A 316 22.13 -17.27 0.38
N VAL A 317 21.82 -17.59 -0.89
CA VAL A 317 20.98 -16.75 -1.75
C VAL A 317 19.55 -16.65 -1.21
N ALA A 318 18.98 -17.76 -0.71
CA ALA A 318 17.67 -17.76 -0.07
C ALA A 318 17.63 -16.86 1.19
N ALA A 319 18.60 -17.04 2.08
CA ALA A 319 18.73 -16.25 3.31
C ALA A 319 18.91 -14.75 3.03
N LYS A 320 19.75 -14.40 2.04
CA LYS A 320 19.93 -13.03 1.54
C LYS A 320 18.59 -12.46 1.06
N SER A 321 17.87 -13.21 0.22
CA SER A 321 16.61 -12.78 -0.38
C SER A 321 15.54 -12.54 0.68
N LEU A 322 15.35 -13.48 1.62
CA LEU A 322 14.41 -13.35 2.74
C LEU A 322 14.75 -12.15 3.63
N ARG A 323 16.02 -12.01 4.03
CA ARG A 323 16.46 -10.90 4.89
C ARG A 323 16.28 -9.54 4.22
N ARG A 324 16.54 -9.45 2.91
CA ARG A 324 16.34 -8.22 2.15
C ARG A 324 14.86 -7.87 2.04
N THR A 325 14.01 -8.85 1.72
CA THR A 325 12.55 -8.66 1.67
C THR A 325 11.99 -8.21 3.02
N TRP A 326 12.44 -8.83 4.11
CA TRP A 326 12.04 -8.44 5.46
C TRP A 326 12.43 -6.99 5.82
N ARG A 327 13.62 -6.55 5.41
CA ARG A 327 14.12 -5.18 5.64
C ARG A 327 13.50 -4.14 4.70
N ALA A 328 13.07 -4.55 3.51
CA ALA A 328 12.51 -3.68 2.49
C ALA A 328 11.22 -4.25 1.86
N PRO A 329 10.15 -4.47 2.65
CA PRO A 329 8.93 -5.15 2.18
C PRO A 329 8.19 -4.37 1.10
N ILE A 330 8.43 -3.06 1.00
CA ILE A 330 7.82 -2.20 -0.03
C ILE A 330 8.11 -2.66 -1.46
N GLN A 331 9.18 -3.44 -1.67
CA GLN A 331 9.44 -4.04 -2.98
C GLN A 331 8.33 -5.01 -3.40
N LEU A 332 7.54 -5.55 -2.47
CA LEU A 332 6.44 -6.49 -2.71
C LEU A 332 5.07 -5.83 -2.92
N VAL A 333 4.96 -4.50 -2.91
CA VAL A 333 3.65 -3.84 -2.97
C VAL A 333 2.82 -4.25 -4.19
N TYR A 334 3.49 -4.58 -5.30
CA TYR A 334 2.83 -5.04 -6.52
C TYR A 334 2.13 -6.39 -6.38
N VAL A 335 2.60 -7.25 -5.45
CA VAL A 335 1.99 -8.54 -5.14
C VAL A 335 0.68 -8.36 -4.38
N ILE A 336 0.51 -7.23 -3.68
CA ILE A 336 -0.69 -6.92 -2.89
C ILE A 336 -1.85 -6.48 -3.79
N TYR A 337 -1.60 -5.84 -4.94
CA TYR A 337 -2.67 -5.28 -5.76
C TYR A 337 -3.78 -6.28 -6.14
N PRO A 338 -3.48 -7.54 -6.52
CA PRO A 338 -4.55 -8.50 -6.81
C PRO A 338 -5.43 -8.88 -5.62
N VAL A 339 -4.95 -8.71 -4.37
CA VAL A 339 -5.75 -8.99 -3.16
C VAL A 339 -6.99 -8.11 -3.09
N PHE A 340 -6.94 -6.89 -3.64
CA PHE A 340 -8.09 -5.99 -3.64
C PHE A 340 -9.30 -6.55 -4.41
N PHE A 341 -9.09 -7.46 -5.37
CA PHE A 341 -10.19 -8.16 -6.05
C PHE A 341 -10.87 -9.21 -5.16
N ALA A 342 -10.22 -9.64 -4.08
CA ALA A 342 -10.77 -10.60 -3.13
C ALA A 342 -11.57 -9.94 -1.99
N ILE A 343 -11.64 -8.59 -1.92
CA ILE A 343 -12.33 -7.88 -0.83
C ILE A 343 -13.81 -8.27 -0.77
N VAL A 344 -14.53 -8.20 -1.90
CA VAL A 344 -15.97 -8.50 -1.94
C VAL A 344 -16.23 -9.97 -1.59
N PRO A 345 -15.58 -10.97 -2.22
CA PRO A 345 -15.75 -12.37 -1.81
C PRO A 345 -15.41 -12.64 -0.35
N LEU A 346 -14.42 -11.94 0.21
CA LEU A 346 -14.01 -12.12 1.60
C LEU A 346 -15.01 -11.50 2.58
N GLN A 347 -15.63 -10.36 2.23
CA GLN A 347 -16.77 -9.80 2.96
C GLN A 347 -17.95 -10.78 2.98
N GLU A 348 -18.29 -11.36 1.83
CA GLU A 348 -19.35 -12.37 1.72
C GLU A 348 -19.05 -13.60 2.58
N ALA A 349 -17.82 -14.10 2.57
CA ALA A 349 -17.41 -15.24 3.39
C ALA A 349 -17.48 -14.94 4.91
N ILE A 350 -17.11 -13.72 5.32
CA ILE A 350 -17.21 -13.29 6.72
C ILE A 350 -18.67 -13.15 7.13
N ALA A 351 -19.51 -12.52 6.31
CA ALA A 351 -20.94 -12.36 6.57
C ALA A 351 -21.65 -13.73 6.64
N ALA A 352 -21.29 -14.66 5.76
CA ALA A 352 -21.81 -16.03 5.77
C ALA A 352 -21.23 -16.92 6.88
N GLY A 353 -20.15 -16.50 7.54
CA GLY A 353 -19.40 -17.31 8.51
C GLY A 353 -18.76 -18.57 7.90
N ALA A 354 -18.64 -18.62 6.58
CA ALA A 354 -18.17 -19.81 5.86
C ALA A 354 -17.32 -19.42 4.65
N LEU A 355 -16.22 -20.14 4.43
CA LEU A 355 -15.33 -19.93 3.29
C LEU A 355 -15.81 -20.74 2.09
N SER A 356 -16.32 -20.09 1.04
CA SER A 356 -16.74 -20.78 -0.19
C SER A 356 -15.58 -21.53 -0.85
N VAL A 357 -15.89 -22.59 -1.60
CA VAL A 357 -14.87 -23.41 -2.28
C VAL A 357 -14.13 -22.57 -3.33
N GLU A 358 -14.86 -21.69 -4.02
CA GLU A 358 -14.36 -20.78 -5.04
C GLU A 358 -13.35 -19.79 -4.45
N LEU A 359 -13.67 -19.23 -3.29
CA LEU A 359 -12.76 -18.32 -2.58
C LEU A 359 -11.53 -19.07 -2.08
N PHE A 360 -11.69 -20.27 -1.53
CA PHE A 360 -10.56 -21.09 -1.10
C PHE A 360 -9.61 -21.41 -2.26
N VAL A 361 -10.12 -21.88 -3.40
CA VAL A 361 -9.32 -22.13 -4.61
C VAL A 361 -8.62 -20.86 -5.07
N THR A 362 -9.34 -19.73 -5.11
CA THR A 362 -8.78 -18.43 -5.50
C THR A 362 -7.64 -18.00 -4.59
N LEU A 363 -7.78 -18.16 -3.27
CA LEU A 363 -6.74 -17.85 -2.29
C LEU A 363 -5.51 -18.73 -2.47
N VAL A 364 -5.68 -20.04 -2.68
CA VAL A 364 -4.56 -20.97 -2.91
C VAL A 364 -3.81 -20.63 -4.20
N VAL A 365 -4.53 -20.36 -5.29
CA VAL A 365 -3.94 -19.94 -6.57
C VAL A 365 -3.21 -18.60 -6.41
N TYR A 366 -3.81 -17.64 -5.70
CA TYR A 366 -3.19 -16.35 -5.41
C TYR A 366 -1.91 -16.50 -4.59
N VAL A 367 -1.91 -17.30 -3.52
CA VAL A 367 -0.70 -17.51 -2.70
C VAL A 367 0.41 -18.17 -3.51
N ALA A 368 0.08 -19.16 -4.34
CA ALA A 368 1.04 -19.79 -5.24
C ALA A 368 1.61 -18.82 -6.27
N TRP A 369 0.78 -17.96 -6.87
CA TRP A 369 1.21 -16.88 -7.75
C TRP A 369 2.08 -15.84 -7.01
N ALA A 370 1.67 -15.43 -5.82
CA ALA A 370 2.37 -14.43 -5.01
C ALA A 370 3.77 -14.90 -4.62
N ALA A 371 3.95 -16.19 -4.33
CA ALA A 371 5.25 -16.77 -3.97
C ALA A 371 6.30 -16.62 -5.08
N GLY A 372 5.91 -16.88 -6.34
CA GLY A 372 6.79 -16.70 -7.50
C GLY A 372 7.03 -15.23 -7.81
N ALA A 373 5.95 -14.44 -7.84
CA ALA A 373 6.04 -12.99 -8.03
C ALA A 373 7.05 -12.37 -7.06
N ALA A 374 6.86 -12.56 -5.76
CA ALA A 374 7.58 -11.88 -4.69
C ALA A 374 9.11 -12.09 -4.71
N PHE A 375 9.59 -13.26 -5.11
CA PHE A 375 11.00 -13.65 -4.93
C PHE A 375 11.74 -13.96 -6.21
N THR A 376 11.09 -14.22 -7.34
CA THR A 376 11.82 -14.63 -8.55
C THR A 376 11.47 -13.84 -9.81
N LEU A 377 10.52 -12.91 -9.76
CA LEU A 377 10.04 -12.22 -10.97
C LEU A 377 11.00 -11.21 -11.59
N ASN A 378 12.04 -10.77 -10.88
CA ASN A 378 13.09 -9.92 -11.44
C ASN A 378 14.47 -10.32 -10.90
N PRO A 379 14.95 -11.54 -11.22
CA PRO A 379 16.05 -12.15 -10.50
C PRO A 379 17.36 -11.37 -10.69
N LEU A 380 17.63 -10.88 -11.89
CA LEU A 380 18.81 -10.07 -12.21
C LEU A 380 18.66 -8.61 -11.76
N GLY A 381 17.50 -8.01 -12.01
CA GLY A 381 17.25 -6.61 -11.65
C GLY A 381 17.27 -6.36 -10.14
N ASP A 382 16.79 -7.33 -9.36
CA ASP A 382 16.80 -7.24 -7.91
C ASP A 382 18.21 -7.19 -7.33
N GLU A 383 19.22 -7.73 -7.99
CA GLU A 383 20.62 -7.59 -7.54
C GLU A 383 21.09 -6.13 -7.60
N GLY A 384 20.58 -5.32 -8.53
CA GLY A 384 20.86 -3.89 -8.61
C GLY A 384 22.37 -3.59 -8.63
N ALA A 385 22.83 -2.75 -7.71
CA ALA A 385 24.24 -2.35 -7.62
C ALA A 385 25.22 -3.49 -7.29
N VAL A 386 24.75 -4.61 -6.73
CA VAL A 386 25.61 -5.76 -6.42
C VAL A 386 25.60 -6.83 -7.51
N LEU A 387 24.89 -6.61 -8.62
CA LEU A 387 24.87 -7.53 -9.74
C LEU A 387 26.28 -7.84 -10.29
N PRO A 388 27.20 -6.86 -10.49
CA PRO A 388 28.56 -7.15 -10.95
C PRO A 388 29.33 -8.11 -10.05
N VAL A 389 29.20 -7.94 -8.74
CA VAL A 389 29.82 -8.85 -7.76
C VAL A 389 29.17 -10.24 -7.80
N THR A 390 27.85 -10.30 -7.96
CA THR A 390 27.09 -11.55 -7.95
C THR A 390 27.42 -12.43 -9.17
N VAL A 391 27.55 -11.85 -10.36
CA VAL A 391 27.85 -12.59 -11.60
C VAL A 391 29.34 -12.93 -11.78
N THR A 392 30.24 -12.27 -11.04
CA THR A 392 31.69 -12.55 -11.07
C THR A 392 32.13 -13.55 -9.99
N THR A 393 31.28 -13.83 -9.01
CA THR A 393 31.47 -14.90 -8.02
C THR A 393 31.31 -16.27 -8.69
N PRO A 394 31.96 -17.36 -8.21
CA PRO A 394 31.76 -18.73 -8.71
C PRO A 394 30.39 -19.33 -8.35
N LEU A 395 29.31 -18.56 -8.51
CA LEU A 395 27.93 -18.96 -8.26
C LEU A 395 27.32 -19.49 -9.57
N SER A 396 26.84 -20.73 -9.58
CA SER A 396 26.13 -21.27 -10.74
C SER A 396 24.74 -20.65 -10.89
N GLY A 397 24.24 -20.56 -12.13
CA GLY A 397 22.90 -20.02 -12.38
C GLY A 397 21.81 -20.84 -11.70
N ARG A 398 22.00 -22.16 -11.59
CA ARG A 398 21.08 -23.06 -10.88
C ARG A 398 21.05 -22.79 -9.38
N ALA A 399 22.19 -22.52 -8.74
CA ALA A 399 22.24 -22.19 -7.32
C ALA A 399 21.62 -20.80 -7.05
N PHE A 400 21.85 -19.84 -7.95
CA PHE A 400 21.24 -18.52 -7.86
C PHE A 400 19.72 -18.57 -7.96
N VAL A 401 19.19 -19.14 -9.06
CA VAL A 401 17.75 -19.26 -9.29
C VAL A 401 17.10 -20.16 -8.24
N GLY A 402 17.74 -21.29 -7.90
CA GLY A 402 17.25 -22.21 -6.88
C GLY A 402 17.17 -21.56 -5.49
N GLY A 403 18.13 -20.70 -5.13
CA GLY A 403 18.09 -20.01 -3.84
C GLY A 403 16.96 -18.99 -3.76
N ARG A 404 16.69 -18.28 -4.85
CA ARG A 404 15.54 -17.37 -4.92
C ARG A 404 14.20 -18.13 -4.93
N ALA A 405 14.14 -19.25 -5.63
CA ALA A 405 12.98 -20.14 -5.61
C ALA A 405 12.71 -20.68 -4.21
N LEU A 406 13.74 -21.13 -3.50
CA LEU A 406 13.64 -21.59 -2.12
C LEU A 406 13.07 -20.52 -1.19
N ALA A 407 13.47 -19.25 -1.35
CA ALA A 407 12.88 -18.14 -0.58
C ALA A 407 11.36 -18.02 -0.81
N GLY A 408 10.90 -18.17 -2.06
CA GLY A 408 9.46 -18.18 -2.38
C GLY A 408 8.74 -19.39 -1.79
N VAL A 409 9.31 -20.59 -1.92
CA VAL A 409 8.75 -21.84 -1.39
C VAL A 409 8.60 -21.81 0.14
N LEU A 410 9.62 -21.32 0.85
CA LEU A 410 9.61 -21.21 2.31
C LEU A 410 8.51 -20.28 2.86
N VAL A 411 7.98 -19.38 2.03
CA VAL A 411 6.87 -18.49 2.40
C VAL A 411 5.54 -19.02 1.85
N GLY A 412 5.52 -19.42 0.58
CA GLY A 412 4.32 -19.83 -0.12
C GLY A 412 3.73 -21.16 0.37
N VAL A 413 4.56 -22.18 0.60
CA VAL A 413 4.07 -23.50 1.03
C VAL A 413 3.38 -23.43 2.41
N PRO A 414 4.00 -22.83 3.46
CA PRO A 414 3.31 -22.65 4.73
C PRO A 414 2.00 -21.86 4.59
N ALA A 415 1.96 -20.82 3.75
CA ALA A 415 0.76 -20.03 3.53
C ALA A 415 -0.37 -20.84 2.87
N VAL A 416 -0.06 -21.67 1.86
CA VAL A 416 -1.04 -22.60 1.24
C VAL A 416 -1.54 -23.63 2.25
N VAL A 417 -0.64 -24.22 3.04
CA VAL A 417 -1.03 -25.22 4.05
C VAL A 417 -1.91 -24.60 5.14
N LEU A 418 -1.59 -23.38 5.59
CA LEU A 418 -2.43 -22.64 6.55
C LEU A 418 -3.80 -22.28 5.94
N ALA A 419 -3.86 -21.89 4.67
CA ALA A 419 -5.12 -21.66 3.98
C ALA A 419 -5.95 -22.95 3.89
N GLY A 420 -5.32 -24.10 3.60
CA GLY A 420 -5.97 -25.41 3.60
C GLY A 420 -6.48 -25.82 4.98
N ALA A 421 -5.68 -25.60 6.03
CA ALA A 421 -6.09 -25.85 7.42
C ALA A 421 -7.27 -24.96 7.82
N ALA A 422 -7.23 -23.66 7.50
CA ALA A 422 -8.34 -22.76 7.75
C ALA A 422 -9.60 -23.21 6.98
N ALA A 423 -9.47 -23.53 5.69
CA ALA A 423 -10.58 -24.03 4.89
C ALA A 423 -11.18 -25.32 5.47
N SER A 424 -10.36 -26.23 6.02
CA SER A 424 -10.89 -27.44 6.66
C SER A 424 -11.76 -27.17 7.90
N LEU A 425 -11.60 -26.01 8.53
CA LEU A 425 -12.36 -25.61 9.72
C LEU A 425 -13.64 -24.83 9.38
N VAL A 426 -13.61 -24.02 8.32
CA VAL A 426 -14.68 -23.03 8.04
C VAL A 426 -15.31 -23.17 6.65
N SER A 427 -14.82 -24.05 5.78
CA SER A 427 -15.39 -24.26 4.45
C SER A 427 -16.39 -25.43 4.47
N PRO A 428 -17.50 -25.35 3.70
CA PRO A 428 -18.38 -26.50 3.49
C PRO A 428 -17.76 -27.58 2.58
N ALA A 429 -16.52 -27.38 2.09
CA ALA A 429 -15.81 -28.34 1.25
C ALA A 429 -15.56 -29.69 1.96
N THR A 430 -15.65 -30.79 1.22
CA THR A 430 -15.23 -32.10 1.75
C THR A 430 -13.71 -32.15 1.92
N LEU A 431 -13.23 -32.88 2.93
CA LEU A 431 -11.80 -33.01 3.23
C LEU A 431 -10.95 -33.45 2.01
N PRO A 432 -11.40 -34.37 1.13
CA PRO A 432 -10.66 -34.71 -0.09
C PRO A 432 -10.48 -33.54 -1.06
N VAL A 433 -11.47 -32.65 -1.18
CA VAL A 433 -11.37 -31.44 -2.02
C VAL A 433 -10.36 -30.47 -1.40
N VAL A 434 -10.45 -30.23 -0.09
CA VAL A 434 -9.50 -29.37 0.62
C VAL A 434 -8.06 -29.89 0.46
N ALA A 435 -7.84 -31.19 0.67
CA ALA A 435 -6.54 -31.82 0.52
C ALA A 435 -6.02 -31.72 -0.92
N SER A 436 -6.89 -31.94 -1.92
CA SER A 436 -6.54 -31.87 -3.35
C SER A 436 -6.12 -30.48 -3.79
N VAL A 437 -6.91 -29.45 -3.43
CA VAL A 437 -6.61 -28.05 -3.74
C VAL A 437 -5.34 -27.59 -3.01
N THR A 438 -5.17 -27.96 -1.74
CA THR A 438 -3.95 -27.66 -0.97
C THR A 438 -2.73 -28.31 -1.61
N GLY A 439 -2.83 -29.59 -1.99
CA GLY A 439 -1.77 -30.34 -2.66
C GLY A 439 -1.38 -29.71 -4.00
N LEU A 440 -2.37 -29.34 -4.83
CA LEU A 440 -2.12 -28.59 -6.06
C LEU A 440 -1.41 -27.26 -5.76
N GLY A 441 -1.88 -26.52 -4.77
CA GLY A 441 -1.29 -25.25 -4.35
C GLY A 441 0.20 -25.38 -4.00
N VAL A 442 0.59 -26.42 -3.26
CA VAL A 442 2.00 -26.70 -2.92
C VAL A 442 2.84 -26.93 -4.19
N VAL A 443 2.33 -27.71 -5.14
CA VAL A 443 3.00 -27.93 -6.44
C VAL A 443 3.12 -26.63 -7.22
N LEU A 444 2.05 -25.84 -7.27
CA LEU A 444 2.00 -24.57 -7.97
C LEU A 444 2.96 -23.54 -7.35
N VAL A 445 3.14 -23.49 -6.03
CA VAL A 445 4.14 -22.64 -5.37
C VAL A 445 5.55 -22.94 -5.90
N GLY A 446 5.93 -24.22 -5.98
CA GLY A 446 7.23 -24.60 -6.52
C GLY A 446 7.39 -24.18 -7.98
N CYS A 447 6.40 -24.49 -8.82
CA CYS A 447 6.43 -24.21 -10.25
C CYS A 447 6.42 -22.70 -10.55
N SER A 448 5.66 -21.93 -9.78
CA SER A 448 5.51 -20.49 -9.97
C SER A 448 6.82 -19.74 -9.80
N THR A 449 7.68 -20.19 -8.88
CA THR A 449 8.99 -19.55 -8.67
C THR A 449 9.92 -19.70 -9.87
N ALA A 450 9.95 -20.85 -10.53
CA ALA A 450 10.76 -21.05 -11.73
C ALA A 450 10.16 -20.34 -12.96
N LEU A 451 8.83 -20.34 -13.10
CA LEU A 451 8.11 -19.57 -14.12
C LEU A 451 8.42 -18.07 -14.04
N ALA A 452 8.30 -17.49 -12.84
CA ALA A 452 8.63 -16.08 -12.60
C ALA A 452 10.11 -15.79 -12.86
N ALA A 453 11.03 -16.69 -12.47
CA ALA A 453 12.45 -16.56 -12.77
C ALA A 453 12.71 -16.50 -14.28
N GLY A 454 12.07 -17.39 -15.06
CA GLY A 454 12.22 -17.41 -16.52
C GLY A 454 11.66 -16.15 -17.17
N ALA A 455 10.43 -15.77 -16.86
CA ALA A 455 9.79 -14.57 -17.40
C ALA A 455 10.56 -13.29 -17.02
N GLY A 456 11.02 -13.20 -15.76
CA GLY A 456 11.84 -12.10 -15.26
C GLY A 456 13.22 -12.01 -15.91
N SER A 457 13.83 -13.15 -16.23
CA SER A 457 15.11 -13.19 -16.93
C SER A 457 14.99 -12.87 -18.41
N ALA A 458 13.81 -13.10 -19.02
CA ALA A 458 13.54 -12.77 -20.42
C ALA A 458 13.32 -11.26 -20.63
N PHE A 459 12.74 -10.58 -19.62
CA PHE A 459 12.51 -9.14 -19.63
C PHE A 459 13.07 -8.48 -18.37
N PRO A 460 14.41 -8.53 -18.17
CA PRO A 460 15.02 -8.03 -16.95
C PRO A 460 14.87 -6.51 -16.91
N LYS A 461 14.56 -5.99 -15.72
CA LYS A 461 14.47 -4.55 -15.50
C LYS A 461 15.46 -4.16 -14.41
N PHE A 462 16.46 -3.36 -14.77
CA PHE A 462 17.53 -2.91 -13.87
C PHE A 462 17.27 -1.53 -13.26
N GLU A 463 16.39 -0.74 -13.90
CA GLU A 463 16.11 0.62 -13.46
C GLU A 463 15.24 0.63 -12.20
N ALA A 464 15.74 1.28 -11.16
CA ALA A 464 14.98 1.50 -9.94
C ALA A 464 13.86 2.52 -10.18
N SER A 465 12.62 2.04 -10.13
CA SER A 465 11.44 2.89 -10.11
C SER A 465 11.22 3.49 -8.72
N ARG A 466 10.80 4.75 -8.65
CA ARG A 466 10.33 5.35 -7.39
C ARG A 466 8.99 4.71 -7.06
N VAL A 467 8.94 3.88 -6.01
CA VAL A 467 7.70 3.26 -5.52
C VAL A 467 6.96 4.24 -4.61
N THR A 468 7.71 4.94 -3.76
CA THR A 468 7.23 6.11 -3.01
C THR A 468 8.23 7.25 -3.13
N ARG A 469 7.90 8.42 -2.56
CA ARG A 469 8.74 9.62 -2.68
C ARG A 469 10.15 9.41 -2.10
N SER A 470 10.28 8.57 -1.08
CA SER A 470 11.55 8.25 -0.39
C SER A 470 12.08 6.83 -0.65
N ARG A 471 11.35 5.98 -1.38
CA ARG A 471 11.76 4.58 -1.64
C ARG A 471 11.82 4.29 -3.12
N LYS A 472 13.01 3.96 -3.59
CA LYS A 472 13.24 3.36 -4.89
C LYS A 472 13.27 1.84 -4.73
N ALA A 473 12.57 1.12 -5.60
CA ALA A 473 12.72 -0.31 -5.75
C ALA A 473 12.75 -0.66 -7.23
N VAL A 474 13.55 -1.66 -7.59
CA VAL A 474 13.58 -2.19 -8.94
C VAL A 474 12.33 -3.05 -9.11
N MET A 475 11.22 -2.44 -9.54
CA MET A 475 10.00 -3.20 -9.77
C MET A 475 10.13 -4.03 -11.04
N PRO A 476 9.55 -5.23 -11.09
CA PRO A 476 9.52 -6.04 -12.31
C PRO A 476 9.01 -5.26 -13.52
N GLY A 477 9.48 -5.65 -14.71
CA GLY A 477 8.94 -5.12 -15.97
C GLY A 477 7.47 -5.57 -16.15
N LEU A 478 6.64 -4.71 -16.74
CA LEU A 478 5.23 -5.05 -17.01
C LEU A 478 5.12 -6.31 -17.90
N ALA A 479 6.03 -6.44 -18.88
CA ALA A 479 6.10 -7.62 -19.76
C ALA A 479 6.43 -8.91 -18.98
N ALA A 480 7.42 -8.87 -18.08
CA ALA A 480 7.76 -10.01 -17.22
C ALA A 480 6.57 -10.40 -16.34
N PHE A 481 5.93 -9.41 -15.70
CA PHE A 481 4.76 -9.62 -14.86
C PHE A 481 3.58 -10.22 -15.64
N ALA A 482 3.28 -9.71 -16.83
CA ALA A 482 2.21 -10.20 -17.68
C ALA A 482 2.49 -11.63 -18.19
N LEU A 483 3.68 -11.88 -18.74
CA LEU A 483 4.06 -13.20 -19.23
C LEU A 483 4.00 -14.25 -18.11
N TYR A 484 4.58 -13.94 -16.95
CA TYR A 484 4.52 -14.81 -15.79
C TYR A 484 3.08 -15.11 -15.38
N SER A 485 2.25 -14.07 -15.24
CA SER A 485 0.88 -14.22 -14.78
C SER A 485 0.04 -15.06 -15.74
N VAL A 486 0.19 -14.84 -17.06
CA VAL A 486 -0.52 -15.64 -18.08
C VAL A 486 -0.06 -17.10 -18.03
N LEU A 487 1.25 -17.37 -18.04
CA LEU A 487 1.75 -18.74 -18.01
C LEU A 487 1.32 -19.48 -16.74
N PHE A 488 1.39 -18.81 -15.58
CA PHE A 488 0.96 -19.38 -14.32
C PHE A 488 -0.55 -19.67 -14.30
N LEU A 489 -1.37 -18.70 -14.70
CA LEU A 489 -2.83 -18.86 -14.69
C LEU A 489 -3.26 -19.96 -15.67
N VAL A 490 -2.71 -20.01 -16.88
CA VAL A 490 -3.01 -21.07 -17.85
C VAL A 490 -2.62 -22.45 -17.29
N ALA A 491 -1.48 -22.55 -16.61
CA ALA A 491 -1.05 -23.81 -16.00
C ALA A 491 -1.91 -24.22 -14.81
N ALA A 492 -2.40 -23.27 -14.00
CA ALA A 492 -3.23 -23.54 -12.83
C ALA A 492 -4.71 -23.79 -13.18
N LEU A 493 -5.17 -23.33 -14.35
CA LEU A 493 -6.57 -23.25 -14.73
C LEU A 493 -7.30 -24.61 -14.70
N PRO A 494 -6.79 -25.71 -15.30
CA PRO A 494 -7.55 -26.96 -15.37
C PRO A 494 -7.97 -27.48 -13.98
N GLY A 495 -7.03 -27.47 -13.04
CA GLY A 495 -7.16 -27.98 -11.68
C GLY A 495 -8.00 -27.05 -10.81
N SER A 496 -7.83 -25.74 -11.00
CA SER A 496 -8.62 -24.73 -10.28
C SER A 496 -10.09 -24.79 -10.68
N VAL A 497 -10.38 -24.95 -11.98
CA VAL A 497 -11.75 -25.03 -12.50
C VAL A 497 -12.44 -26.30 -12.01
N VAL A 498 -11.81 -27.48 -12.14
CA VAL A 498 -12.44 -28.75 -11.69
C VAL A 498 -12.49 -28.89 -10.16
N SER A 499 -11.84 -28.01 -9.42
CA SER A 499 -11.96 -27.98 -7.94
C SER A 499 -13.27 -27.33 -7.48
N VAL A 500 -13.94 -26.57 -8.36
CA VAL A 500 -15.27 -25.99 -8.11
C VAL A 500 -16.34 -27.01 -8.49
N GLY A 501 -17.27 -27.30 -7.57
CA GLY A 501 -18.25 -28.39 -7.71
C GLY A 501 -19.09 -28.30 -8.99
N VAL A 502 -19.67 -27.13 -9.24
CA VAL A 502 -20.53 -26.87 -10.41
C VAL A 502 -19.75 -27.04 -11.73
N ALA A 503 -18.55 -26.49 -11.81
CA ALA A 503 -17.71 -26.61 -13.01
C ALA A 503 -17.25 -28.05 -13.24
N ARG A 504 -16.91 -28.77 -12.17
CA ARG A 504 -16.55 -30.19 -12.23
C ARG A 504 -17.69 -31.05 -12.75
N GLU A 505 -18.91 -30.85 -12.26
CA GLU A 505 -20.10 -31.60 -12.70
C GLU A 505 -20.43 -31.30 -14.16
N PHE A 506 -20.32 -30.04 -14.57
CA PHE A 506 -20.47 -29.64 -15.97
C PHE A 506 -19.45 -30.31 -16.89
N VAL A 507 -18.17 -30.31 -16.52
CA VAL A 507 -17.12 -30.98 -17.31
C VAL A 507 -17.30 -32.50 -17.31
N ALA A 508 -17.71 -33.09 -16.18
CA ALA A 508 -17.98 -34.52 -16.06
C ALA A 508 -19.13 -34.96 -16.97
N SER A 509 -20.23 -34.22 -17.01
CA SER A 509 -21.35 -34.53 -17.90
C SER A 509 -20.97 -34.35 -19.37
N TRP A 510 -20.24 -33.28 -19.71
CA TRP A 510 -19.81 -33.01 -21.08
C TRP A 510 -18.86 -34.08 -21.63
N LEU A 511 -17.97 -34.60 -20.78
CA LEU A 511 -17.01 -35.64 -21.15
C LEU A 511 -17.52 -37.08 -20.93
N SER A 512 -18.73 -37.27 -20.40
CA SER A 512 -19.23 -38.58 -19.95
C SER A 512 -18.29 -39.31 -18.98
N LEU A 513 -17.65 -38.57 -18.07
CA LEU A 513 -16.72 -39.09 -17.06
C LEU A 513 -17.29 -38.94 -15.64
N SER A 514 -16.74 -39.66 -14.67
CA SER A 514 -17.10 -39.44 -13.26
C SER A 514 -16.48 -38.12 -12.74
N PRO A 515 -17.16 -37.38 -11.83
CA PRO A 515 -16.61 -36.16 -11.23
C PRO A 515 -15.25 -36.37 -10.56
N THR A 516 -15.02 -37.55 -9.96
CA THR A 516 -13.75 -37.92 -9.34
C THR A 516 -12.62 -38.05 -10.38
N LEU A 517 -12.91 -38.66 -11.53
CA LEU A 517 -11.93 -38.74 -12.63
C LEU A 517 -11.61 -37.36 -13.18
N VAL A 518 -12.62 -36.49 -13.37
CA VAL A 518 -12.42 -35.10 -13.84
C VAL A 518 -11.58 -34.28 -12.87
N LEU A 519 -11.82 -34.42 -11.56
CA LEU A 519 -10.98 -33.79 -10.55
C LEU A 519 -9.53 -34.28 -10.68
N GLY A 520 -9.32 -35.60 -10.68
CA GLY A 520 -7.98 -36.18 -10.78
C GLY A 520 -7.22 -35.74 -12.04
N THR A 521 -7.87 -35.79 -13.21
CA THR A 521 -7.23 -35.41 -14.48
C THR A 521 -6.96 -33.91 -14.57
N GLY A 522 -7.84 -33.04 -14.08
CA GLY A 522 -7.60 -31.59 -14.07
C GLY A 522 -6.46 -31.18 -13.14
N LEU A 523 -6.36 -31.81 -11.96
CA LEU A 523 -5.23 -31.60 -11.03
C LEU A 523 -3.90 -32.06 -11.66
N LEU A 524 -3.89 -33.27 -12.23
CA LEU A 524 -2.71 -33.82 -12.90
C LEU A 524 -2.30 -32.97 -14.11
N ALA A 525 -3.26 -32.53 -14.93
CA ALA A 525 -3.01 -31.66 -16.07
C ALA A 525 -2.35 -30.35 -15.63
N SER A 526 -2.84 -29.75 -14.55
CA SER A 526 -2.26 -28.50 -14.01
C SER A 526 -0.86 -28.70 -13.48
N ALA A 527 -0.66 -29.75 -12.68
CA ALA A 527 0.66 -30.09 -12.14
C ALA A 527 1.67 -30.38 -13.27
N ALA A 528 1.27 -31.15 -14.29
CA ALA A 528 2.12 -31.48 -15.43
C ALA A 528 2.46 -30.26 -16.29
N LEU A 529 1.47 -29.42 -16.62
CA LEU A 529 1.67 -28.17 -17.36
C LEU A 529 2.59 -27.22 -16.59
N ALA A 530 2.30 -26.99 -15.30
CA ALA A 530 3.09 -26.11 -14.45
C ALA A 530 4.53 -26.61 -14.31
N ALA A 531 4.74 -27.91 -14.08
CA ALA A 531 6.07 -28.50 -13.96
C ALA A 531 6.86 -28.40 -15.28
N THR A 532 6.21 -28.70 -16.41
CA THR A 532 6.87 -28.63 -17.73
C THR A 532 7.33 -27.20 -18.03
N LEU A 533 6.45 -26.22 -17.86
CA LEU A 533 6.80 -24.82 -18.07
C LEU A 533 7.85 -24.34 -17.06
N ALA A 534 7.77 -24.76 -15.80
CA ALA A 534 8.72 -24.43 -14.75
C ALA A 534 10.13 -24.95 -15.05
N VAL A 535 10.26 -26.18 -15.55
CA VAL A 535 11.56 -26.75 -15.94
C VAL A 535 12.20 -25.92 -17.05
N VAL A 536 11.44 -25.59 -18.09
CA VAL A 536 11.93 -24.78 -19.22
C VAL A 536 12.31 -23.37 -18.76
N ALA A 537 11.43 -22.71 -18.00
CA ALA A 537 11.63 -21.36 -17.49
C ALA A 537 12.81 -21.27 -16.52
N GLY A 538 12.95 -22.22 -15.61
CA GLY A 538 14.07 -22.30 -14.66
C GLY A 538 15.41 -22.56 -15.36
N ALA A 539 15.44 -23.46 -16.34
CA ALA A 539 16.63 -23.71 -17.15
C ALA A 539 17.01 -22.50 -18.01
N TYR A 540 16.02 -21.74 -18.51
CA TYR A 540 16.27 -20.48 -19.20
C TYR A 540 16.87 -19.43 -18.25
N ALA A 541 16.27 -19.24 -17.06
CA ALA A 541 16.76 -18.28 -16.08
C ALA A 541 18.19 -18.57 -15.61
N ALA A 542 18.51 -19.84 -15.35
CA ALA A 542 19.87 -20.24 -14.95
C ALA A 542 20.90 -19.90 -16.06
N ARG A 543 20.56 -20.21 -17.31
CA ARG A 543 21.42 -19.89 -18.46
C ARG A 543 21.54 -18.38 -18.70
N ALA A 544 20.45 -17.62 -18.49
CA ALA A 544 20.46 -16.17 -18.62
C ALA A 544 21.41 -15.52 -17.60
N PHE A 545 21.43 -16.03 -16.36
CA PHE A 545 22.39 -15.60 -15.34
C PHE A 545 23.84 -15.91 -15.75
N GLU A 546 24.13 -17.13 -16.19
CA GLU A 546 25.49 -17.56 -16.57
C GLU A 546 26.03 -16.83 -17.80
N ARG A 547 25.14 -16.42 -18.71
CA ARG A 547 25.52 -15.69 -19.94
C ARG A 547 25.54 -14.18 -19.78
N TYR A 548 25.19 -13.66 -18.60
CA TYR A 548 25.13 -12.23 -18.38
C TYR A 548 26.53 -11.59 -18.53
N ARG A 549 26.62 -10.55 -19.35
CA ARG A 549 27.85 -9.77 -19.61
C ARG A 549 27.52 -8.29 -19.54
N PHE A 550 28.46 -7.49 -19.02
CA PHE A 550 28.34 -6.03 -18.89
C PHE A 550 28.59 -5.31 -20.20
#